data_AF-A0A2A2ATZ4-F1
#
_entry.id   AF-A0A2A2ATZ4-F1
#
_cell.length_a   1.000
_cell.length_b   1.000
_cell.length_c   1.000
_cell.angle_alpha   90.00
_cell.angle_beta   90.00
_cell.angle_gamma   90.00
#
_symmetry.space_group_name_H-M   'P 1'
#
loop_
_entity.id
_entity.type
_entity.pdbx_description
1 polymer ?
#
loop_
_entity_poly.entity_id
_entity_poly.type
_entity_poly.pdbx_seq_one_letter_code
_entity_poly.pdbx_strand_id
1 'polypeptide(L)'
;MRGSDMTNATAPTRVTLDDIEAHIASEHYFTAADGRTGAITAGTYEGRESPKTGGADLQPLGLLTFCVLVLQNGFTVTGQSACADPTAFDAAIGRRVARQNAINQVWPLMGYALRSRMHEAAYD
;
A
#
# COMPACT_ATOMS: atom_id res chain seq x y z
N MET A 1 -34.94 -14.92 34.62
CA MET A 1 -33.78 -15.51 33.88
C MET A 1 -34.17 -15.50 32.40
N ARG A 2 -33.55 -14.76 31.50
CA ARG A 2 -32.10 -14.51 31.29
C ARG A 2 -31.88 -13.04 30.96
N GLY A 3 -30.89 -12.43 31.59
CA GLY A 3 -30.35 -11.16 31.12
C GLY A 3 -29.60 -11.42 29.82
N SER A 4 -29.98 -10.72 28.75
CA SER A 4 -29.11 -10.53 27.60
C SER A 4 -28.13 -9.43 27.99
N ASP A 5 -26.96 -9.85 28.41
CA ASP A 5 -25.79 -9.00 28.58
C ASP A 5 -25.40 -8.47 27.18
N MET A 6 -26.06 -7.39 26.77
CA MET A 6 -25.63 -6.56 25.65
C MET A 6 -24.33 -5.91 26.12
N THR A 7 -23.21 -6.58 25.84
CA THR A 7 -21.89 -5.97 25.98
C THR A 7 -21.91 -4.70 25.13
N ASN A 8 -22.01 -3.57 25.82
CA ASN A 8 -21.95 -2.24 25.26
C ASN A 8 -20.50 -2.05 24.80
N ALA A 9 -20.15 -2.62 23.64
CA ALA A 9 -18.84 -2.47 23.05
C ALA A 9 -18.68 -0.99 22.70
N THR A 10 -17.92 -0.26 23.52
CA THR A 10 -17.61 1.14 23.28
C THR A 10 -17.06 1.28 21.87
N ALA A 11 -17.73 2.08 21.04
CA ALA A 11 -17.30 2.31 19.67
C ALA A 11 -15.81 2.74 19.64
N PRO A 12 -15.01 2.26 18.67
CA PRO A 12 -13.59 2.56 18.62
C PRO A 12 -13.37 4.09 18.54
N THR A 13 -12.43 4.61 19.34
CA THR A 13 -12.11 6.04 19.41
C THR A 13 -10.81 6.42 18.73
N ARG A 14 -10.06 5.42 18.25
CA ARG A 14 -8.79 5.58 17.52
C ARG A 14 -8.60 4.43 16.55
N VAL A 15 -7.81 4.67 15.51
CA VAL A 15 -7.28 3.62 14.64
C VAL A 15 -6.06 2.99 15.32
N THR A 16 -5.88 1.69 15.16
CA THR A 16 -4.69 0.94 15.59
C THR A 16 -3.98 0.30 14.39
N LEU A 17 -2.75 -0.18 14.60
CA LEU A 17 -2.07 -0.95 13.57
C LEU A 17 -2.83 -2.25 13.24
N ASP A 18 -3.37 -2.93 14.25
CA ASP A 18 -4.16 -4.15 14.06
C ASP A 18 -5.41 -3.89 13.21
N ASP A 19 -6.06 -2.73 13.40
CA ASP A 19 -7.18 -2.33 12.53
C ASP A 19 -6.71 -2.18 11.09
N ILE A 20 -5.57 -1.53 10.84
CA ILE A 20 -5.01 -1.36 9.50
C ILE A 20 -4.70 -2.71 8.87
N GLU A 21 -3.98 -3.58 9.58
CA GLU A 21 -3.61 -4.91 9.11
C GLU A 21 -4.85 -5.75 8.78
N ALA A 22 -5.88 -5.70 9.62
CA ALA A 22 -7.16 -6.38 9.38
C ALA A 22 -7.92 -5.85 8.15
N HIS A 23 -7.68 -4.58 7.75
CA HIS A 23 -8.28 -3.99 6.55
C HIS A 23 -7.48 -4.25 5.26
N ILE A 24 -6.32 -4.90 5.33
CA ILE A 24 -5.56 -5.30 4.13
C ILE A 24 -6.13 -6.63 3.61
N ALA A 25 -6.56 -6.63 2.36
CA ALA A 25 -7.02 -7.83 1.64
C ALA A 25 -5.87 -8.55 0.92
N SER A 26 -4.93 -7.80 0.34
CA SER A 26 -3.73 -8.37 -0.28
C SER A 26 -2.59 -7.35 -0.37
N GLU A 27 -1.37 -7.84 -0.49
CA GLU A 27 -0.16 -7.03 -0.70
C GLU A 27 0.66 -7.56 -1.88
N HIS A 28 1.14 -6.65 -2.71
CA HIS A 28 1.88 -6.96 -3.94
C HIS A 28 3.18 -6.17 -3.97
N TYR A 29 4.27 -6.80 -4.38
CA TYR A 29 5.59 -6.18 -4.44
C TYR A 29 6.22 -6.36 -5.81
N PHE A 30 6.79 -5.29 -6.34
CA PHE A 30 7.50 -5.29 -7.62
C PHE A 30 8.40 -4.07 -7.70
N THR A 31 9.42 -4.12 -8.56
CA THR A 31 10.23 -2.94 -8.89
C THR A 31 9.62 -2.17 -10.06
N ALA A 32 9.98 -0.90 -10.24
CA ALA A 32 9.57 -0.16 -11.43
C ALA A 32 10.01 -0.86 -12.73
N ALA A 33 11.14 -1.59 -12.70
CA ALA A 33 11.63 -2.38 -13.83
C ALA A 33 10.68 -3.55 -14.15
N ASP A 34 10.15 -4.23 -13.14
CA ASP A 34 9.14 -5.29 -13.31
C ASP A 34 7.87 -4.72 -13.93
N GLY A 35 7.38 -3.59 -13.41
CA GLY A 35 6.19 -2.91 -13.95
C GLY A 35 6.36 -2.50 -15.41
N ARG A 36 7.50 -1.91 -15.76
CA ARG A 36 7.85 -1.58 -17.16
C ARG A 36 7.91 -2.82 -18.04
N THR A 37 8.56 -3.89 -17.57
CA THR A 37 8.69 -5.15 -18.32
C THR A 37 7.32 -5.77 -18.59
N GLY A 38 6.42 -5.74 -17.60
CA GLY A 38 5.03 -6.16 -17.75
C GLY A 38 4.29 -5.35 -18.82
N ALA A 39 4.42 -4.01 -18.79
CA ALA A 39 3.79 -3.14 -19.77
C ALA A 39 4.33 -3.35 -21.20
N ILE A 40 5.64 -3.54 -21.36
CA ILE A 40 6.25 -3.87 -22.66
C ILE A 40 5.70 -5.19 -23.18
N THR A 41 5.66 -6.22 -22.32
CA THR A 41 5.18 -7.55 -22.69
C THR A 41 3.70 -7.54 -23.08
N ALA A 42 2.89 -6.73 -22.40
CA ALA A 42 1.47 -6.54 -22.72
C ALA A 42 1.22 -5.63 -23.93
N GLY A 43 2.25 -5.02 -24.52
CA GLY A 43 2.09 -4.04 -25.61
C GLY A 43 1.43 -2.73 -25.15
N THR A 44 1.45 -2.43 -23.86
CA THR A 44 0.83 -1.25 -23.22
C THR A 44 1.86 -0.27 -22.66
N TYR A 45 3.14 -0.43 -23.02
CA TYR A 45 4.19 0.46 -22.54
C TYR A 45 4.03 1.88 -23.12
N GLU A 46 3.88 2.85 -22.21
CA GLU A 46 3.88 4.28 -22.52
C GLU A 46 5.10 4.93 -21.85
N GLY A 47 6.02 5.47 -22.65
CA GLY A 47 7.25 6.13 -22.18
C GLY A 47 7.84 7.04 -23.26
N ARG A 48 8.70 7.99 -22.85
CA ARG A 48 9.39 8.87 -23.81
C ARG A 48 10.53 8.15 -24.52
N GLU A 49 11.19 7.24 -23.81
CA GLU A 49 12.35 6.50 -24.25
C GLU A 49 11.95 5.16 -24.89
N SER A 50 12.67 4.74 -25.93
CA SER A 50 12.48 3.41 -26.53
C SER A 50 13.20 2.34 -25.71
N PRO A 51 12.54 1.22 -25.36
CA PRO A 51 13.17 0.17 -24.59
C PRO A 51 14.39 -0.44 -25.26
N LYS A 52 15.51 -0.51 -24.53
CA LYS A 52 16.72 -1.18 -25.00
C LYS A 52 16.77 -2.61 -24.49
N THR A 53 17.47 -3.47 -25.24
CA THR A 53 17.76 -4.85 -24.86
C THR A 53 18.34 -4.90 -23.44
N GLY A 54 17.79 -5.77 -22.61
CA GLY A 54 18.23 -5.93 -21.22
C GLY A 54 17.89 -4.76 -20.29
N GLY A 55 17.08 -3.78 -20.73
CA GLY A 55 16.65 -2.66 -19.88
C GLY A 55 17.75 -1.67 -19.50
N ALA A 56 18.88 -1.68 -20.22
CA ALA A 56 20.05 -0.85 -19.92
C ALA A 56 19.75 0.67 -19.94
N ASP A 57 18.72 1.10 -20.66
CA ASP A 57 18.29 2.49 -20.73
C ASP A 57 17.71 3.01 -19.41
N LEU A 58 17.20 2.13 -18.54
CA LEU A 58 16.45 2.49 -17.35
C LEU A 58 16.81 1.61 -16.14
N GLN A 59 18.10 1.28 -15.97
CA GLN A 59 18.59 0.54 -14.81
C GLN A 59 18.12 1.10 -13.44
N PRO A 60 17.99 2.43 -13.22
CA PRO A 60 17.48 2.95 -11.95
C PRO A 60 16.08 2.47 -11.57
N LEU A 61 15.26 2.00 -12.53
CA LEU A 61 13.94 1.43 -12.24
C LEU A 61 14.00 0.14 -11.41
N GLY A 62 15.12 -0.59 -11.46
CA GLY A 62 15.34 -1.77 -10.61
C GLY A 62 15.58 -1.43 -9.14
N LEU A 63 15.88 -0.17 -8.81
CA LEU A 63 16.19 0.29 -7.46
C LEU A 63 14.96 0.84 -6.72
N LEU A 64 13.83 0.98 -7.42
CA LEU A 64 12.58 1.49 -6.87
C LEU A 64 11.61 0.33 -6.64
N THR A 65 11.45 -0.06 -5.37
CA THR A 65 10.49 -1.09 -4.95
C THR A 65 9.15 -0.45 -4.60
N PHE A 66 8.07 -1.02 -5.11
CA PHE A 66 6.69 -0.69 -4.75
C PHE A 66 6.11 -1.77 -3.82
N CYS A 67 5.23 -1.32 -2.93
CA CYS A 67 4.26 -2.14 -2.23
C CYS A 67 2.87 -1.61 -2.58
N VAL A 68 1.99 -2.46 -3.08
CA VAL A 68 0.59 -2.11 -3.35
C VAL A 68 -0.28 -2.93 -2.41
N LEU A 69 -0.96 -2.24 -1.51
CA LEU A 69 -1.97 -2.81 -0.62
C LEU A 69 -3.33 -2.66 -1.29
N VAL A 70 -4.08 -3.75 -1.41
CA VAL A 70 -5.51 -3.71 -1.70
C VAL A 70 -6.24 -3.82 -0.38
N LEU A 71 -7.05 -2.83 -0.03
CA LEU A 71 -7.86 -2.84 1.18
C LEU A 71 -9.16 -3.65 0.97
N GLN A 72 -9.80 -4.09 2.04
CA GLN A 72 -11.03 -4.90 2.00
C GLN A 72 -12.19 -4.23 1.23
N ASN A 73 -12.19 -2.90 1.12
CA ASN A 73 -13.17 -2.13 0.35
C ASN A 73 -12.80 -1.95 -1.14
N GLY A 74 -11.72 -2.59 -1.60
CA GLY A 74 -11.21 -2.48 -2.97
C GLY A 74 -10.34 -1.25 -3.24
N PHE A 75 -10.16 -0.35 -2.26
CA PHE A 75 -9.26 0.78 -2.43
C PHE A 75 -7.80 0.34 -2.41
N THR A 76 -6.97 0.92 -3.28
CA THR A 76 -5.54 0.59 -3.35
C THR A 76 -4.69 1.68 -2.73
N VAL A 77 -3.74 1.29 -1.90
CA VAL A 77 -2.76 2.20 -1.29
C VAL A 77 -1.37 1.73 -1.66
N THR A 78 -0.53 2.67 -2.09
CA THR A 78 0.84 2.36 -2.51
C THR A 78 1.86 2.95 -1.56
N GLY A 79 2.94 2.21 -1.33
CA GLY A 79 4.16 2.70 -0.71
C GLY A 79 5.37 2.37 -1.57
N GLN A 80 6.44 3.12 -1.41
CA GLN A 80 7.62 3.04 -2.27
C GLN A 80 8.89 3.08 -1.42
N SER A 81 9.93 2.39 -1.89
CA SER A 81 11.29 2.47 -1.37
C SER A 81 12.26 2.65 -2.54
N ALA A 82 12.96 3.78 -2.56
CA ALA A 82 13.97 4.10 -3.55
C ALA A 82 15.37 3.90 -2.94
N CYS A 83 16.13 2.96 -3.48
CA CYS A 83 17.52 2.77 -3.08
C CYS A 83 18.43 3.78 -3.78
N ALA A 84 19.22 4.53 -3.01
CA ALA A 84 20.10 5.57 -3.55
C ALA A 84 21.39 5.01 -4.16
N ASP A 85 21.91 3.90 -3.62
CA ASP A 85 23.14 3.27 -4.07
C ASP A 85 22.82 1.86 -4.64
N PRO A 86 23.00 1.64 -5.95
CA PRO A 86 22.75 0.34 -6.57
C PRO A 86 23.53 -0.81 -5.93
N THR A 87 24.74 -0.54 -5.41
CA THR A 87 25.60 -1.56 -4.79
C THR A 87 25.11 -1.99 -3.40
N ALA A 88 24.27 -1.16 -2.77
CA ALA A 88 23.63 -1.42 -1.49
C ALA A 88 22.17 -1.86 -1.62
N PHE A 89 21.70 -2.18 -2.84
CA PHE A 89 20.33 -2.62 -3.04
C PHE A 89 20.07 -3.98 -2.37
N ASP A 90 19.06 -3.99 -1.50
CA ASP A 90 18.53 -5.19 -0.87
C ASP A 90 17.01 -5.21 -1.04
N ALA A 91 16.52 -6.22 -1.75
CA ALA A 91 15.10 -6.35 -2.07
C ALA A 91 14.22 -6.57 -0.82
N ALA A 92 14.72 -7.24 0.23
CA ALA A 92 13.97 -7.44 1.47
C ALA A 92 13.84 -6.14 2.26
N ILE A 93 14.91 -5.34 2.35
CA ILE A 93 14.86 -4.00 2.94
C ILE A 93 13.89 -3.12 2.15
N GLY A 94 14.01 -3.12 0.82
CA GLY A 94 13.11 -2.38 -0.07
C GLY A 94 11.63 -2.71 0.15
N ARG A 95 11.28 -4.00 0.21
CA ARG A 95 9.89 -4.45 0.49
C ARG A 95 9.41 -3.99 1.86
N ARG A 96 10.24 -4.15 2.90
CA ARG A 96 9.88 -3.73 4.26
C ARG A 96 9.58 -2.24 4.34
N VAL A 97 10.46 -1.41 3.76
CA VAL A 97 10.29 0.06 3.77
C VAL A 97 9.08 0.46 2.92
N ALA A 98 8.92 -0.12 1.73
CA ALA A 98 7.78 0.15 0.87
C ALA A 98 6.44 -0.20 1.55
N ARG A 99 6.36 -1.34 2.25
CA ARG A 99 5.18 -1.74 3.03
C ARG A 99 4.88 -0.77 4.16
N GLN A 100 5.91 -0.39 4.94
CA GLN A 100 5.74 0.60 6.01
C GLN A 100 5.22 1.93 5.46
N ASN A 101 5.75 2.37 4.32
CA ASN A 101 5.30 3.59 3.67
C ASN A 101 3.84 3.47 3.18
N ALA A 102 3.41 2.31 2.69
CA ALA A 102 2.02 2.08 2.33
C ALA A 102 1.10 2.14 3.57
N ILE A 103 1.47 1.48 4.67
CA ILE A 103 0.73 1.53 5.94
C ILE A 103 0.61 2.96 6.46
N ASN A 104 1.69 3.75 6.38
CA ASN A 104 1.68 5.16 6.78
C ASN A 104 0.65 5.99 6.00
N GLN A 105 0.34 5.63 4.75
CA GLN A 105 -0.73 6.26 3.96
C GLN A 105 -2.13 5.78 4.38
N VAL A 106 -2.27 4.53 4.86
CA VAL A 106 -3.56 4.00 5.34
C VAL A 106 -4.02 4.70 6.63
N TRP A 107 -3.08 5.02 7.52
CA TRP A 107 -3.35 5.70 8.79
C TRP A 107 -4.28 6.93 8.68
N PRO A 108 -3.95 7.97 7.90
CA PRO A 108 -4.82 9.15 7.77
C PRO A 108 -6.16 8.83 7.09
N LEU A 109 -6.20 7.86 6.16
CA LEU A 109 -7.44 7.44 5.48
C LEU A 109 -8.43 6.81 6.47
N MET A 110 -7.95 5.87 7.29
CA MET A 110 -8.78 5.24 8.32
C MET A 110 -9.15 6.23 9.43
N GLY A 111 -8.24 7.15 9.77
CA GLY A 111 -8.53 8.23 10.73
C GLY A 111 -9.67 9.13 10.26
N TYR A 112 -9.66 9.54 8.98
CA TYR A 112 -10.76 10.29 8.37
C TYR A 112 -12.06 9.49 8.39
N ALA A 113 -12.03 8.23 7.93
CA ALA A 113 -13.23 7.38 7.89
C ALA A 113 -13.84 7.16 9.28
N LEU A 114 -13.00 6.97 10.31
CA LEU A 114 -13.46 6.88 11.69
C LEU A 114 -14.15 8.17 12.13
N ARG A 115 -13.54 9.34 11.87
CA ARG A 115 -14.11 10.64 12.25
C ARG A 115 -15.44 10.90 11.53
N SER A 116 -15.57 10.52 10.26
CA SER A 116 -16.82 10.66 9.52
C SER A 116 -17.95 9.84 10.15
N ARG A 117 -17.70 8.56 10.49
CA ARG A 117 -18.69 7.72 11.18
C ARG A 117 -19.11 8.28 12.54
N MET A 118 -18.15 8.83 13.30
CA MET A 118 -18.44 9.47 14.59
C MET A 118 -19.30 10.72 14.42
N HIS A 119 -19.09 11.48 13.34
CA HIS A 119 -19.92 12.64 13.03
C HIS A 119 -21.33 12.22 12.63
N GLU A 120 -21.48 11.29 11.69
CA GLU A 120 -22.78 10.74 11.26
C GLU A 120 -23.60 10.24 12.46
N ALA A 121 -23.01 9.38 13.31
CA ALA A 121 -23.69 8.85 14.49
C ALA A 121 -24.05 9.89 15.57
N ALA A 122 -23.48 11.09 15.52
CA ALA A 122 -23.81 12.18 16.46
C ALA A 122 -24.97 13.06 15.98
N TYR A 123 -25.32 12.98 14.69
CA TYR A 123 -26.37 13.78 14.06
C TYR A 123 -27.52 12.95 13.48
N ASP A 124 -27.43 11.61 13.56
CA ASP A 124 -28.53 10.66 13.40
C ASP A 124 -29.34 10.49 14.71
#